data_AF-A0A078AG84-F1
#
_entry.id   AF-A0A078AG84-F1
#
_cell.length_a   1.000
_cell.length_b   1.000
_cell.length_c   1.000
_cell.angle_alpha   90.00
_cell.angle_beta   90.00
_cell.angle_gamma   90.00
#
_symmetry.space_group_name_H-M   'P 1'
#
loop_
_entity.id
_entity.type
_entity.pdbx_description
1 polymer ?
#
loop_
_entity_poly.entity_id
_entity_poly.type
_entity_poly.pdbx_seq_one_letter_code
_entity_poly.pdbx_strand_id
1 'polypeptide(L)'
;MDKNLHFPVKNYYHPGSSVTVDQNVSMIDRGVDPKPMVLEFCKPLCIYWKEKLERCETKLATIIKINPTKTCLYPMRDYVTCVEACAQPKIHNNLVGTERKYQQLL
;
A
#
# COMPACT_ATOMS: atom_id res chain seq x y z
N MET A 1 -12.70 -2.79 13.84
CA MET A 1 -11.47 -1.99 13.93
C MET A 1 -10.34 -2.96 14.25
N ASP A 2 -9.84 -3.68 13.26
CA ASP A 2 -8.83 -4.73 13.48
C ASP A 2 -7.48 -4.10 13.80
N LYS A 3 -7.09 -4.24 15.07
CA LYS A 3 -5.86 -3.69 15.69
C LYS A 3 -4.58 -4.44 15.30
N ASN A 4 -4.62 -5.29 14.28
CA ASN A 4 -3.63 -6.34 14.09
C ASN A 4 -3.02 -6.31 12.69
N LEU A 5 -2.27 -5.26 12.37
CA LEU A 5 -1.29 -5.27 11.28
C LEU A 5 -0.06 -6.07 11.73
N HIS A 6 -0.22 -7.39 11.86
CA HIS A 6 0.88 -8.30 12.19
C HIS A 6 1.76 -8.52 10.96
N PHE A 7 3.08 -8.41 11.13
CA PHE A 7 4.05 -8.63 10.06
C PHE A 7 3.90 -10.02 9.42
N PRO A 8 4.02 -10.16 8.09
CA PRO A 8 4.24 -11.46 7.47
C PRO A 8 5.65 -11.94 7.82
N VAL A 9 5.74 -13.16 8.34
CA VAL A 9 6.96 -13.76 8.92
C VAL A 9 8.04 -14.05 7.85
N LYS A 10 7.72 -13.95 6.55
CA LYS A 10 8.64 -14.26 5.45
C LYS A 10 9.24 -13.01 4.81
N ASN A 11 10.57 -13.01 4.69
CA ASN A 11 11.41 -12.18 3.81
C ASN A 11 11.79 -10.75 4.24
N TYR A 12 11.51 -10.30 5.47
CA TYR A 12 11.97 -8.98 5.95
C TYR A 12 13.30 -9.00 6.74
N TYR A 13 13.85 -10.18 7.03
CA TYR A 13 15.09 -10.33 7.81
C TYR A 13 16.18 -11.02 6.99
N HIS A 14 17.40 -10.46 7.03
CA HIS A 14 18.58 -11.09 6.44
C HIS A 14 18.88 -12.41 7.17
N PRO A 15 19.17 -13.52 6.48
CA PRO A 15 19.58 -14.76 7.15
C PRO A 15 20.79 -14.49 8.05
N GLY A 16 20.63 -14.70 9.37
CA GLY A 16 21.65 -14.48 10.39
C GLY A 16 21.35 -13.40 11.44
N SER A 17 20.28 -12.62 11.31
CA SER A 17 19.95 -11.58 12.31
C SER A 17 19.21 -12.17 13.53
N SER A 18 19.81 -12.12 14.71
CA SER A 18 19.21 -12.52 16.00
C SER A 18 18.31 -11.42 16.59
N VAL A 19 17.38 -10.88 15.79
CA VAL A 19 16.46 -9.85 16.27
C VAL A 19 15.25 -10.54 16.90
N THR A 20 15.14 -10.50 18.23
CA THR A 20 13.93 -10.90 18.95
C THR A 20 12.90 -9.77 18.84
N VAL A 21 12.08 -9.85 17.80
CA VAL A 21 11.05 -8.85 17.49
C VAL A 21 9.91 -8.96 18.50
N ASP A 22 9.73 -7.93 19.34
CA ASP A 22 8.57 -7.85 20.24
C ASP A 22 7.27 -7.76 19.41
N GLN A 23 6.51 -8.85 19.30
CA GLN A 23 5.33 -8.88 18.45
C GLN A 23 4.23 -7.88 18.87
N ASN A 24 4.34 -7.25 20.05
CA ASN A 24 3.36 -6.31 20.57
C ASN A 24 3.52 -4.86 20.06
N VAL A 25 4.63 -4.52 19.40
CA VAL A 25 4.88 -3.15 18.91
C VAL A 25 4.45 -3.02 17.45
N SER A 26 3.62 -2.00 17.15
CA SER A 26 3.10 -1.79 15.79
C SER A 26 4.19 -1.40 14.79
N MET A 27 3.95 -1.63 13.48
CA MET A 27 4.91 -1.25 12.43
C MET A 27 5.24 0.25 12.44
N ILE A 28 4.24 1.07 12.74
CA ILE A 28 4.32 2.54 12.76
C ILE A 28 5.21 3.01 13.92
N ASP A 29 5.08 2.40 15.10
CA ASP A 29 5.91 2.73 16.26
C ASP A 29 7.39 2.39 16.06
N ARG A 30 7.69 1.51 15.08
CA ARG A 30 9.04 1.12 14.68
C ARG A 30 9.62 1.97 13.55
N GLY A 31 8.86 2.92 13.03
CA GLY A 31 9.27 3.72 11.86
C GLY A 31 9.34 2.91 10.57
N VAL A 32 8.70 1.74 10.49
CA VAL A 32 8.61 0.93 9.26
C VAL A 32 7.35 1.33 8.51
N ASP A 33 7.47 1.64 7.21
CA ASP A 33 6.32 1.98 6.37
C ASP A 33 5.36 0.78 6.24
N PRO A 34 4.12 0.84 6.77
CA PRO A 34 3.15 -0.24 6.63
C PRO A 34 2.48 -0.26 5.25
N LYS A 35 2.68 0.77 4.42
CA LYS A 35 1.98 0.94 3.14
C LYS A 35 2.15 -0.25 2.20
N PRO A 36 3.34 -0.84 1.97
CA PRO A 36 3.50 -1.96 1.04
C PRO A 36 2.63 -3.16 1.40
N MET A 37 2.57 -3.51 2.69
CA MET A 37 1.76 -4.62 3.18
C MET A 37 0.25 -4.34 3.04
N VAL A 38 -0.17 -3.12 3.39
CA VAL A 38 -1.57 -2.71 3.27
C VAL A 38 -2.01 -2.68 1.80
N LEU A 39 -1.13 -2.26 0.88
CA LEU A 39 -1.40 -2.30 -0.55
C LEU A 39 -1.62 -3.74 -1.04
N GLU A 40 -0.81 -4.71 -0.60
CA GLU A 40 -1.02 -6.13 -0.97
C GLU A 40 -2.39 -6.65 -0.51
N PHE A 41 -2.84 -6.26 0.67
CA PHE A 41 -4.18 -6.57 1.16
C PHE A 41 -5.29 -5.87 0.35
N CYS A 42 -5.07 -4.63 -0.08
CA CYS A 42 -6.07 -3.84 -0.80
C CYS A 42 -6.18 -4.16 -2.29
N LYS A 43 -5.10 -4.64 -2.94
CA LYS A 43 -5.09 -5.04 -4.36
C LYS A 43 -6.22 -6.00 -4.78
N PRO A 44 -6.51 -7.11 -4.06
CA PRO A 44 -7.57 -8.05 -4.43
C PRO A 44 -8.99 -7.50 -4.29
N LEU A 45 -9.20 -6.34 -3.65
CA LEU A 45 -10.53 -5.71 -3.57
C LEU A 45 -10.89 -4.94 -4.85
N CYS A 46 -9.91 -4.65 -5.70
CA CYS A 46 -10.04 -3.79 -6.88
C CYS A 46 -9.94 -4.58 -8.21
N ILE A 47 -10.49 -5.80 -8.26
CA ILE A 47 -10.37 -6.72 -9.42
C ILE A 47 -10.90 -6.09 -10.71
N TYR A 48 -12.10 -5.52 -10.67
CA TYR A 48 -12.74 -4.91 -11.84
C TYR A 48 -11.85 -3.86 -12.53
N TRP A 49 -11.23 -2.98 -11.74
CA TRP A 49 -10.36 -1.92 -12.24
C TRP A 49 -9.04 -2.47 -12.78
N LYS A 50 -8.52 -3.54 -12.15
CA LYS A 50 -7.34 -4.26 -12.64
C LYS A 50 -7.59 -4.89 -14.01
N GLU A 51 -8.71 -5.60 -14.18
CA GLU A 51 -9.09 -6.20 -15.46
C GLU A 51 -9.32 -5.13 -16.55
N LYS A 52 -9.86 -3.97 -16.18
CA LYS A 52 -10.01 -2.83 -17.12
C LYS A 52 -8.64 -2.29 -17.55
N LEU A 53 -7.68 -2.18 -16.62
CA LEU A 53 -6.32 -1.74 -16.92
C LEU A 53 -5.60 -2.74 -17.84
N GLU A 54 -5.62 -4.03 -17.51
CA GLU A 54 -4.97 -5.08 -18.33
C GLU A 54 -5.54 -5.14 -19.75
N ARG A 55 -6.87 -4.97 -19.91
CA ARG A 55 -7.51 -4.85 -21.23
C ARG A 55 -7.07 -3.61 -22.00
N CYS A 56 -6.72 -2.53 -21.32
CA CYS A 56 -6.17 -1.34 -21.97
C CYS A 56 -4.73 -1.59 -22.43
N GLU A 57 -3.88 -2.12 -21.55
CA GLU A 57 -2.45 -2.33 -21.81
C GLU A 57 -2.22 -3.33 -22.96
N THR A 58 -3.01 -4.41 -23.00
CA THR A 58 -2.99 -5.38 -24.10
C THR A 58 -3.32 -4.75 -25.45
N LYS A 59 -4.32 -3.86 -25.52
CA LYS A 59 -4.65 -3.12 -26.75
C LYS A 59 -3.61 -2.07 -27.09
N LEU A 60 -3.06 -1.41 -26.08
CA LEU A 60 -2.05 -0.37 -26.25
C LEU A 60 -0.77 -0.93 -26.86
N ALA A 61 -0.35 -2.14 -26.48
CA ALA A 61 0.82 -2.81 -27.05
C ALA A 61 0.77 -2.94 -28.58
N THR A 62 -0.43 -3.12 -29.14
CA THR A 62 -0.65 -3.18 -30.60
C THR A 62 -0.68 -1.78 -31.23
N ILE A 63 -1.28 -0.80 -30.56
CA ILE A 63 -1.57 0.53 -31.10
C ILE A 63 -0.38 1.50 -30.98
N ILE A 64 0.55 1.26 -30.05
CA ILE A 64 1.65 2.19 -29.75
C ILE A 64 2.57 2.47 -30.95
N LYS A 65 2.69 1.49 -31.87
CA LYS A 65 3.45 1.64 -33.12
C LYS A 65 2.76 2.56 -34.14
N ILE A 66 1.44 2.72 -34.03
CA ILE A 66 0.60 3.46 -34.98
C ILE A 66 0.28 4.86 -34.44
N ASN A 67 0.02 4.98 -33.14
CA ASN A 67 -0.26 6.27 -32.51
C ASN A 67 0.29 6.34 -31.07
N PRO A 68 1.42 7.04 -30.83
CA PRO A 68 2.07 7.10 -29.52
C PRO A 68 1.33 7.97 -28.50
N THR A 69 0.28 8.70 -28.89
CA THR A 69 -0.48 9.58 -27.98
C THR A 69 -1.51 8.85 -27.14
N LYS A 70 -1.90 7.62 -27.55
CA LYS A 70 -2.84 6.80 -26.78
C LYS A 70 -2.10 6.24 -25.56
N THR A 71 -2.70 6.36 -24.38
CA THR A 71 -2.12 5.84 -23.12
C THR A 71 -3.21 5.21 -22.26
N CYS A 72 -2.81 4.33 -21.34
CA CYS A 72 -3.69 3.72 -20.35
C CYS A 72 -3.69 4.45 -19.00
N LEU A 73 -3.32 5.74 -19.01
CA LEU A 73 -3.19 6.55 -17.79
C LEU A 73 -4.50 6.62 -17.00
N TYR A 74 -5.65 6.75 -17.67
CA TYR A 74 -6.95 6.82 -17.00
C TYR A 74 -7.34 5.51 -16.32
N PRO A 75 -7.31 4.33 -16.99
CA PRO A 75 -7.49 3.05 -16.31
C PRO A 75 -6.51 2.81 -15.15
N MET A 76 -5.25 3.25 -15.30
CA MET A 76 -4.25 3.13 -14.24
C MET A 76 -4.62 4.00 -13.04
N ARG A 77 -5.02 5.25 -13.27
CA ARG A 77 -5.51 6.16 -12.23
C ARG A 77 -6.71 5.58 -11.50
N ASP A 78 -7.70 5.03 -12.22
CA ASP A 78 -8.89 4.42 -11.62
C ASP A 78 -8.49 3.27 -10.67
N TYR A 79 -7.60 2.38 -11.13
CA TYR A 79 -7.10 1.26 -10.34
C TYR A 79 -6.36 1.73 -9.07
N VAL A 80 -5.41 2.67 -9.21
CA VAL A 80 -4.66 3.21 -8.06
C VAL A 80 -5.59 3.90 -7.08
N THR A 81 -6.56 4.68 -7.57
CA THR A 81 -7.54 5.37 -6.71
C THR A 81 -8.35 4.37 -5.89
N CYS A 82 -8.76 3.24 -6.48
CA CYS A 82 -9.44 2.17 -5.74
C CYS A 82 -8.57 1.57 -4.64
N VAL A 83 -7.31 1.25 -4.94
CA VAL A 83 -6.39 0.62 -3.97
C VAL A 83 -6.03 1.60 -2.84
N GLU A 84 -5.77 2.87 -3.18
CA GLU A 84 -5.46 3.92 -2.22
C GLU A 84 -6.67 4.25 -1.34
N ALA A 85 -7.89 4.23 -1.85
CA ALA A 85 -9.10 4.42 -1.05
C ALA A 85 -9.21 3.40 0.10
N CYS A 86 -8.71 2.17 -0.10
CA CYS A 86 -8.60 1.15 0.94
C CYS A 86 -7.41 1.38 1.89
N ALA A 87 -6.25 1.76 1.37
CA ALA A 87 -5.02 1.87 2.15
C ALA A 87 -4.94 3.13 3.02
N GLN A 88 -5.35 4.28 2.46
CA GLN A 88 -5.28 5.60 3.10
C GLN A 88 -5.88 5.65 4.51
N PRO A 89 -7.15 5.23 4.74
CA PRO A 89 -7.74 5.29 6.08
C PRO A 89 -7.09 4.32 7.07
N LYS A 90 -6.55 3.19 6.60
CA LYS A 90 -5.86 2.21 7.45
C LYS A 90 -4.52 2.73 7.97
N ILE A 91 -3.86 3.61 7.21
CA ILE A 91 -2.57 4.19 7.60
C ILE A 91 -2.81 5.49 8.38
N HIS A 92 -3.53 6.46 7.79
CA HIS A 92 -3.68 7.80 8.35
C HIS A 92 -4.32 7.81 9.74
N ASN A 93 -5.29 6.93 10.01
CA ASN A 93 -5.95 6.88 11.31
C ASN A 93 -5.04 6.38 12.44
N ASN A 94 -3.91 5.75 12.11
CA ASN A 94 -2.94 5.24 13.07
C ASN A 94 -1.69 6.13 13.18
N LEU A 95 -1.56 7.17 12.34
CA LEU A 95 -0.47 8.12 12.45
C LEU A 95 -0.71 9.08 13.63
N VAL A 96 0.34 9.31 14.42
CA VAL A 96 0.30 10.25 15.55
C VAL A 96 1.16 11.47 15.20
N GLY A 97 0.54 12.65 15.21
CA GLY A 97 1.24 13.91 14.98
C GLY A 97 2.13 14.32 16.16
N THR A 98 3.14 15.13 15.89
CA THR A 98 4.12 15.62 16.87
C THR A 98 3.48 16.46 17.99
N GLU A 99 2.31 17.04 17.76
CA GLU A 99 1.62 17.95 18.69
C GLU A 99 1.19 17.29 20.01
N ARG A 100 0.89 15.97 20.02
CA ARG A 100 0.46 15.27 21.25
C ARG A 100 1.54 15.18 22.32
N LYS A 101 2.82 15.28 21.96
CA LYS A 101 3.93 15.22 22.94
C LYS A 101 4.07 16.50 23.76
N TYR A 102 3.64 17.66 23.24
CA TYR A 102 3.74 18.94 23.96
C TYR A 102 2.67 19.09 25.06
N GLN A 103 1.47 18.53 24.87
CA GLN A 103 0.39 18.56 25.88
C GLN A 103 0.60 17.63 27.07
N GLN A 104 1.57 16.71 27.02
CA GLN A 104 1.95 15.83 28.14
C GLN A 104 3.10 16.40 28.99
N LEU A 105 3.70 17.51 28.56
CA LEU A 105 4.82 18.19 29.21
C LEU A 105 4.42 19.51 29.89
N LEU A 106 3.11 19.82 29.92
CA LEU A 106 2.47 20.89 30.69
C LEU A 106 1.56 20.25 31.74
#